data_AF-A0A2S0JUD5-F1
#
_entry.id   AF-A0A2S0JUD5-F1
#
_cell.length_a   1.000
_cell.length_b   1.000
_cell.length_c   1.000
_cell.angle_alpha   90.00
_cell.angle_beta   90.00
_cell.angle_gamma   90.00
#
_symmetry.space_group_name_H-M   'P 1'
#
loop_
_entity.id
_entity.type
_entity.pdbx_description
1 polymer ?
#
loop_
_entity_poly.entity_id
_entity_poly.type
_entity_poly.pdbx_seq_one_letter_code
_entity_poly.pdbx_strand_id
1 'polypeptide(L)' 'MDDYINFYNHHRYQKRLNGMYPLEFRAHAV' A
#
# COMPACT_ATOMS: atom_id res chain seq x y z
N MET A 1 -9.20 -2.69 17.81
CA MET A 1 -7.82 -3.07 17.45
C MET A 1 -7.70 -3.34 15.96
N ASP A 2 -8.69 -3.99 15.36
CA ASP A 2 -8.70 -4.29 13.93
C ASP A 2 -8.68 -3.05 13.04
N ASP A 3 -9.33 -1.95 13.43
CA ASP A 3 -9.31 -0.70 12.66
C ASP A 3 -7.92 -0.06 12.61
N TYR A 4 -7.15 -0.15 13.69
CA TYR A 4 -5.77 0.35 13.74
C TYR A 4 -4.86 -0.47 12.82
N ILE A 5 -5.01 -1.79 12.84
CA ILE A 5 -4.26 -2.71 11.98
C ILE A 5 -4.63 -2.50 10.51
N ASN A 6 -5.92 -2.38 10.20
CA ASN A 6 -6.42 -2.16 8.85
C ASN A 6 -6.00 -0.81 8.29
N PHE A 7 -6.08 0.26 9.09
CA PHE A 7 -5.58 1.58 8.73
C PHE A 7 -4.07 1.51 8.44
N TYR A 8 -3.28 0.95 9.34
CA TYR A 8 -1.83 0.91 9.17
C TYR A 8 -1.42 0.10 7.94
N ASN A 9 -2.03 -1.06 7.70
CA ASN A 9 -1.74 -1.86 6.52
C ASN A 9 -2.18 -1.12 5.24
N HIS A 10 -3.43 -0.71 5.11
CA HIS A 10 -3.91 -0.13 3.86
C HIS A 10 -3.33 1.27 3.60
N HIS A 11 -3.35 2.19 4.56
CA HIS A 11 -2.83 3.54 4.34
C HIS A 11 -1.31 3.59 4.22
N ARG A 12 -0.55 2.79 5.00
CA ARG A 12 0.93 2.82 4.90
C ARG A 12 1.42 2.16 3.62
N TYR A 13 0.82 1.03 3.21
CA TYR A 13 1.17 0.42 1.94
C TYR A 13 0.75 1.32 0.77
N GLN A 14 -0.46 1.90 0.77
CA GLN A 14 -0.85 2.89 -0.24
C GLN A 14 0.13 4.06 -0.31
N LYS A 15 0.58 4.59 0.83
CA LYS A 15 1.58 5.69 0.84
C LYS A 15 2.90 5.29 0.21
N ARG A 16 3.41 4.07 0.45
CA ARG A 16 4.67 3.57 -0.14
C ARG A 16 4.53 3.28 -1.63
N LEU A 17 3.37 2.80 -2.04
CA LEU A 17 3.06 2.49 -3.43
C LEU A 17 2.55 3.72 -4.19
N ASN A 18 2.52 4.90 -3.56
CA ASN A 18 1.98 6.14 -4.14
C ASN A 18 0.55 5.98 -4.70
N GLY A 19 -0.29 5.21 -4.01
CA GLY A 19 -1.65 4.89 -4.44
C GLY A 19 -1.76 3.78 -5.48
N MET A 20 -0.64 3.19 -5.93
CA MET A 20 -0.64 2.06 -6.86
C MET A 20 -0.92 0.74 -6.14
N TYR A 21 -1.52 -0.21 -6.85
CA TYR A 21 -1.60 -1.57 -6.36
C TYR A 21 -0.22 -2.24 -6.38
N PRO A 22 0.06 -3.23 -5.51
CA PRO A 22 1.36 -3.89 -5.45
C PRO A 22 1.85 -4.47 -6.79
N LEU A 23 0.93 -4.90 -7.66
CA LEU A 23 1.25 -5.40 -8.99
C LEU A 23 1.72 -4.28 -9.93
N GLU A 24 1.05 -3.13 -9.88
CA GLU A 24 1.37 -1.94 -10.69
C GLU A 24 2.71 -1.34 -10.24
N PHE A 25 2.95 -1.24 -8.93
CA PHE A 25 4.23 -0.78 -8.40
C PHE A 25 5.41 -1.67 -8.83
N ARG A 26 5.22 -2.99 -8.88
CA ARG A 26 6.23 -3.93 -9.39
C ARG A 26 6.51 -3.74 -10.89
N ALA A 27 5.49 -3.40 -11.67
CA ALA A 27 5.65 -3.09 -13.10
C ALA A 27 6.44 -1.80 -13.34
N HIS A 28 6.35 -0.83 -12.42
CA HIS A 28 7.11 0.42 -12.45
C HIS A 28 8.52 0.35 -11.85
N ALA A 29 8.93 -0.79 -11.27
CA ALA A 29 10.26 -0.98 -10.69
C ALA A 29 11.35 -1.35 -11.73
N VAL A 30 11.14 -1.00 -13.01
CA VAL A 30 12.07 -1.23 -14.13
C VAL A 30 12.78 0.06 -14.50
#